data_AF-A0A7X1NT29-F1
#
_entry.id   AF-A0A7X1NT29-F1
#
_cell.length_a   1.000
_cell.length_b   1.000
_cell.length_c   1.000
_cell.angle_alpha   90.00
_cell.angle_beta   90.00
_cell.angle_gamma   90.00
#
_symmetry.space_group_name_H-M   'P 1'
#
loop_
_entity.id
_entity.type
_entity.pdbx_description
1 polymer ?
#
loop_
_entity_poly.entity_id
_entity_poly.type
_entity_poly.pdbx_seq_one_letter_code
_entity_poly.pdbx_strand_id
1 'polypeptide(L)'
;MTIRDSMAQFDGARFVNASFRGATLRFSDVRGMLMRGVDLDGLDIDSHDLFFGRLIVNGVDVVPLVDAELDRQFPGRELQKARTPEGLRNGWCAVQSAWRVMVTDTPQNMVDAHVEDEWSLAETLRHLILASDAWLRKGVLRLDRPFHEIGLAFTGAKEAGFDMSAFRDGVPTYEEILDVRADRQRQVTEFLATATPAVLDEERSNPWGGDDWTPTVGDCVRVILEEEWAHLRYIERDLIQLGRPSSTEPGSPSS
;
A
#
# COMPACT_ATOMS: atom_id res chain seq x y z
N MET A 1 26.14 10.44 -3.08
CA MET A 1 26.37 10.45 -1.63
C MET A 1 25.05 10.15 -0.96
N THR A 2 24.92 9.03 -0.27
CA THR A 2 23.71 8.71 0.49
C THR A 2 23.91 9.17 1.92
N ILE A 3 23.04 10.06 2.41
CA ILE A 3 23.03 10.47 3.81
C ILE A 3 22.18 9.43 4.55
N ARG A 4 22.84 8.47 5.22
CA ARG A 4 22.20 7.39 6.00
C ARG A 4 22.29 7.63 7.51
N ASP A 5 22.35 8.90 7.93
CA ASP A 5 22.37 9.18 9.35
C ASP A 5 20.96 8.99 9.92
N SER A 6 20.86 8.40 11.10
CA SER A 6 19.60 8.00 11.73
C SER A 6 18.62 9.15 11.95
N MET A 7 19.10 10.41 11.90
CA MET A 7 18.35 11.65 12.13
C MET A 7 19.05 12.85 11.44
N ALA A 8 19.29 12.83 10.13
CA ALA A 8 19.71 14.05 9.44
C ALA A 8 18.54 15.06 9.43
N GLN A 9 18.51 15.98 10.40
CA GLN A 9 17.48 17.01 10.52
C GLN A 9 17.89 18.27 9.76
N PHE A 10 16.99 18.75 8.90
CA PHE A 10 17.15 19.98 8.14
C PHE A 10 16.09 21.02 8.51
N ASP A 11 15.65 21.01 9.77
CA ASP A 11 14.58 21.89 10.27
C ASP A 11 14.96 23.36 10.09
N GLY A 12 14.14 24.08 9.33
CA GLY A 12 14.37 25.49 9.00
C GLY A 12 15.54 25.75 8.04
N ALA A 13 16.19 24.71 7.49
CA ALA A 13 17.27 24.86 6.54
C ALA A 13 16.79 25.56 5.26
N ARG A 14 17.65 26.40 4.68
CA ARG A 14 17.41 27.09 3.41
C ARG A 14 18.52 26.74 2.43
N PHE A 15 18.16 26.04 1.37
CA PHE A 15 19.07 25.72 0.28
C PHE A 15 18.86 26.75 -0.84
N VAL A 16 19.87 27.60 -1.09
CA VAL A 16 19.82 28.67 -2.10
C VAL A 16 20.85 28.37 -3.18
N ASN A 17 20.44 28.41 -4.45
CA ASN A 17 21.27 28.05 -5.60
C ASN A 17 21.91 26.65 -5.48
N ALA A 18 21.19 25.72 -4.87
CA ALA A 18 21.61 24.33 -4.72
C ALA A 18 20.89 23.44 -5.74
N SER A 19 21.61 22.46 -6.29
CA SER A 19 21.03 21.44 -7.18
C SER A 19 20.62 20.22 -6.38
N PHE A 20 19.38 19.77 -6.57
CA PHE A 20 18.86 18.48 -6.10
C PHE A 20 18.55 17.52 -7.26
N ARG A 21 19.13 17.78 -8.45
CA ARG A 21 18.91 16.94 -9.64
C ARG A 21 19.30 15.49 -9.34
N GLY A 22 18.36 14.57 -9.53
CA GLY A 22 18.54 13.14 -9.28
C GLY A 22 18.61 12.75 -7.79
N ALA A 23 18.21 13.64 -6.87
CA ALA A 23 18.10 13.29 -5.46
C ALA A 23 16.81 12.50 -5.20
N THR A 24 16.93 11.43 -4.41
CA THR A 24 15.79 10.62 -3.93
C THR A 24 15.62 10.83 -2.44
N LEU A 25 14.39 11.12 -2.00
CA LEU A 25 14.02 11.16 -0.59
C LEU A 25 13.15 9.93 -0.31
N ARG A 26 13.62 9.01 0.54
CA ARG A 26 12.88 7.81 0.97
C ARG A 26 12.68 7.87 2.48
N PHE A 27 11.51 7.46 2.97
CA PHE A 27 11.18 7.41 4.40
C PHE A 27 11.52 8.72 5.15
N SER A 28 11.28 9.86 4.51
CA SER A 28 11.70 11.19 4.99
C SER A 28 10.49 12.09 5.26
N ASP A 29 10.53 12.84 6.36
CA ASP A 29 9.53 13.87 6.64
C ASP A 29 9.81 15.13 5.83
N VAL A 30 8.91 15.46 4.91
CA VAL A 30 8.96 16.68 4.09
C VAL A 30 7.82 17.65 4.41
N ARG A 31 7.12 17.45 5.54
CA ARG A 31 6.03 18.33 5.95
C ARG A 31 6.54 19.76 6.10
N GLY A 32 5.84 20.70 5.48
CA GLY A 32 6.20 22.12 5.49
C GLY A 32 7.37 22.49 4.56
N MET A 33 7.90 21.57 3.75
CA MET A 33 8.90 21.90 2.73
C MET A 33 8.32 22.88 1.70
N LEU A 34 9.06 23.96 1.43
CA LEU A 34 8.66 25.01 0.49
C LEU A 34 9.64 25.08 -0.68
N MET A 35 9.15 24.77 -1.87
CA MET A 35 9.92 24.87 -3.12
C MET A 35 9.44 26.10 -3.90
N ARG A 36 10.23 27.18 -3.91
CA ARG A 36 9.90 28.45 -4.58
C ARG A 36 10.96 28.82 -5.61
N GLY A 37 10.54 29.12 -6.84
CA GLY A 37 11.46 29.44 -7.93
C GLY A 37 12.37 28.28 -8.31
N VAL A 38 11.89 27.04 -8.11
CA VAL A 38 12.61 25.82 -8.47
C VAL A 38 12.30 25.43 -9.91
N ASP A 39 13.28 24.83 -10.59
CA ASP A 39 13.09 24.21 -11.89
C ASP A 39 12.55 22.78 -11.68
N LEU A 40 11.32 22.53 -12.14
CA LEU A 40 10.63 21.25 -11.97
C LEU A 40 10.47 20.57 -13.33
N ASP A 41 11.29 19.56 -13.56
CA ASP A 41 11.20 18.65 -14.69
C ASP A 41 11.40 17.22 -14.15
N GLY A 42 10.29 16.46 -14.06
CA GLY A 42 10.28 15.11 -13.50
C GLY A 42 10.34 15.00 -11.97
N LEU A 43 9.81 15.98 -11.22
CA LEU A 43 9.59 15.79 -9.78
C LEU A 43 8.47 14.77 -9.55
N ASP A 44 8.84 13.62 -9.02
CA ASP A 44 7.92 12.54 -8.68
C ASP A 44 7.67 12.50 -7.16
N ILE A 45 6.40 12.43 -6.78
CA ILE A 45 5.96 12.32 -5.38
C ILE A 45 5.03 11.12 -5.32
N ASP A 46 5.58 10.02 -4.81
CA ASP A 46 4.82 8.81 -4.55
C ASP A 46 4.74 8.58 -3.04
N SER A 47 3.56 8.83 -2.47
CA SER A 47 3.33 8.68 -1.03
C SER A 47 1.90 8.23 -0.78
N HIS A 48 1.78 7.16 0.02
CA HIS A 48 0.51 6.74 0.57
C HIS A 48 -0.16 7.83 1.41
N ASP A 49 0.65 8.55 2.20
CA ASP A 49 0.19 9.54 3.17
C ASP A 49 -0.27 10.86 2.53
N LEU A 50 -0.15 11.00 1.20
CA LEU A 50 -0.56 12.19 0.46
C LEU A 50 -2.00 12.61 0.79
N PHE A 51 -2.89 11.64 1.01
CA PHE A 51 -4.32 11.88 1.26
C PHE A 51 -4.64 12.36 2.68
N PHE A 52 -3.69 12.30 3.61
CA PHE A 52 -3.81 12.89 4.96
C PHE A 52 -3.31 14.33 5.02
N GLY A 53 -2.72 14.83 3.93
CA GLY A 53 -2.07 16.13 3.86
C GLY A 53 -2.63 17.04 2.77
N ARG A 54 -1.79 18.00 2.36
CA ARG A 54 -2.04 18.88 1.22
C ARG A 54 -0.76 18.99 0.40
N LEU A 55 -0.90 19.02 -0.91
CA LEU A 55 0.19 19.25 -1.84
C LEU A 55 -0.18 20.45 -2.70
N ILE A 56 0.52 21.55 -2.50
CA ILE A 56 0.20 22.81 -3.15
C ILE A 56 1.12 23.02 -4.36
N VAL A 57 0.56 22.92 -5.57
CA VAL A 57 1.27 23.22 -6.82
C VAL A 57 0.74 24.55 -7.36
N ASN A 58 1.63 25.56 -7.44
CA ASN A 58 1.27 26.92 -7.90
C ASN A 58 0.03 27.53 -7.19
N GLY A 59 -0.13 27.24 -5.89
CA GLY A 59 -1.24 27.77 -5.08
C GLY A 59 -2.52 26.92 -5.11
N VAL A 60 -2.53 25.80 -5.85
CA VAL A 60 -3.66 24.87 -5.94
C VAL A 60 -3.35 23.61 -5.14
N ASP A 61 -4.26 23.20 -4.26
CA ASP A 61 -4.19 21.89 -3.61
C ASP A 61 -4.57 20.80 -4.61
N VAL A 62 -3.60 19.99 -5.01
CA VAL A 62 -3.78 18.98 -6.06
C VAL A 62 -4.20 17.62 -5.50
N VAL A 63 -4.23 17.42 -4.18
CA VAL A 63 -4.59 16.12 -3.58
C VAL A 63 -5.96 15.61 -4.06
N PRO A 64 -7.04 16.43 -4.10
CA PRO A 64 -8.33 15.96 -4.62
C PRO A 64 -8.31 15.61 -6.12
N LEU A 65 -7.47 16.27 -6.91
CA LEU A 65 -7.31 15.98 -8.34
C LEU A 65 -6.62 14.63 -8.54
N VAL A 66 -5.58 14.37 -7.73
CA VAL A 66 -4.87 13.08 -7.73
C VAL A 66 -5.78 11.96 -7.24
N ASP A 67 -6.54 12.17 -6.16
CA ASP A 67 -7.46 11.16 -5.62
C ASP A 67 -8.52 10.76 -6.66
N ALA A 68 -9.14 11.74 -7.33
CA ALA A 68 -10.12 11.49 -8.39
C ALA A 68 -9.52 10.79 -9.61
N GLU A 69 -8.29 11.14 -10.00
CA GLU A 69 -7.60 10.49 -11.11
C GLU A 69 -7.23 9.04 -10.76
N LEU A 70 -6.82 8.76 -9.52
CA LEU A 70 -6.59 7.39 -9.06
C LEU A 70 -7.89 6.58 -9.04
N ASP A 71 -9.01 7.15 -8.61
CA ASP A 71 -10.31 6.47 -8.69
C ASP A 71 -10.71 6.18 -10.15
N ARG A 72 -10.36 7.07 -11.09
CA ARG A 72 -10.57 6.84 -12.53
C ARG A 72 -9.69 5.72 -13.08
N GLN A 73 -8.44 5.62 -12.65
CA GLN A 73 -7.48 4.59 -13.09
C GLN A 73 -7.77 3.22 -12.43
N PHE A 74 -8.26 3.23 -11.19
CA PHE A 74 -8.55 2.04 -10.40
C PHE A 74 -10.03 1.99 -10.00
N PRO A 75 -10.95 1.62 -10.92
CA PRO A 75 -12.38 1.60 -10.64
C PRO A 75 -12.73 0.73 -9.41
N GLY A 76 -13.47 1.31 -8.46
CA GLY A 76 -13.82 0.68 -7.19
C GLY A 76 -12.91 1.06 -6.03
N ARG A 77 -11.77 1.75 -6.28
CA ARG A 77 -10.91 2.31 -5.24
C ARG A 77 -11.66 3.31 -4.36
N GLU A 78 -12.60 4.06 -4.91
CA GLU A 78 -13.40 5.04 -4.17
C GLU A 78 -14.20 4.39 -3.01
N LEU A 79 -14.51 3.09 -3.14
CA LEU A 79 -15.23 2.31 -2.14
C LEU A 79 -14.37 1.91 -0.93
N GLN A 80 -13.04 2.09 -0.98
CA GLN A 80 -12.16 1.81 0.17
C GLN A 80 -12.52 2.65 1.41
N LYS A 81 -13.18 3.80 1.19
CA LYS A 81 -13.62 4.72 2.25
C LYS A 81 -15.04 4.41 2.75
N ALA A 82 -15.67 3.34 2.24
CA ALA A 82 -17.04 2.99 2.60
C ALA A 82 -17.21 2.75 4.10
N ARG A 83 -18.37 3.18 4.63
CA ARG A 83 -18.73 3.04 6.05
C ARG A 83 -19.88 2.07 6.29
N THR A 84 -20.50 1.58 5.23
CA THR A 84 -21.61 0.61 5.32
C THR A 84 -21.09 -0.80 5.04
N PRO A 85 -21.68 -1.84 5.64
CA PRO A 85 -21.32 -3.22 5.32
C PRO A 85 -21.45 -3.56 3.84
N GLU A 86 -22.48 -3.02 3.16
CA GLU A 86 -22.67 -3.21 1.72
C GLU A 86 -21.56 -2.53 0.91
N GLY A 87 -21.20 -1.28 1.25
CA GLY A 87 -20.13 -0.57 0.56
C GLY A 87 -18.78 -1.27 0.72
N LEU A 88 -18.48 -1.79 1.92
CA LEU A 88 -17.25 -2.56 2.16
C LEU A 88 -17.25 -3.89 1.40
N ARG A 89 -18.39 -4.60 1.31
CA ARG A 89 -18.53 -5.79 0.46
C ARG A 89 -18.29 -5.48 -1.02
N ASN A 90 -18.86 -4.38 -1.51
CA ASN A 90 -18.67 -3.96 -2.90
C ASN A 90 -17.21 -3.57 -3.18
N GLY A 91 -16.59 -2.80 -2.28
CA GLY A 91 -15.18 -2.42 -2.38
C GLY A 91 -14.24 -3.63 -2.33
N TRP A 92 -14.54 -4.60 -1.48
CA TRP A 92 -13.79 -5.85 -1.39
C TRP A 92 -13.89 -6.68 -2.68
N CYS A 93 -15.08 -6.84 -3.25
CA CYS A 93 -15.27 -7.51 -4.55
C CYS A 93 -14.51 -6.82 -5.68
N ALA A 94 -14.47 -5.48 -5.69
CA ALA A 94 -13.75 -4.71 -6.69
C ALA A 94 -12.24 -4.95 -6.61
N VAL A 95 -11.65 -4.83 -5.41
CA VAL A 95 -10.20 -5.01 -5.24
C VAL A 95 -9.76 -6.46 -5.47
N GLN A 96 -10.58 -7.45 -5.06
CA GLN A 96 -10.32 -8.86 -5.40
C GLN A 96 -10.30 -9.10 -6.91
N SER A 97 -11.19 -8.43 -7.65
CA SER A 97 -11.24 -8.56 -9.11
C SER A 97 -10.03 -7.93 -9.77
N ALA A 98 -9.60 -6.76 -9.31
CA ALA A 98 -8.41 -6.08 -9.82
C ALA A 98 -7.13 -6.89 -9.56
N TRP A 99 -6.97 -7.43 -8.34
CA TRP A 99 -5.83 -8.32 -8.03
C TRP A 99 -5.81 -9.61 -8.83
N ARG A 100 -6.98 -10.19 -9.11
CA ARG A 100 -7.06 -11.40 -9.96
C ARG A 100 -6.53 -11.11 -11.36
N VAL A 101 -6.84 -9.96 -11.94
CA VAL A 101 -6.28 -9.51 -13.23
C VAL A 101 -4.76 -9.35 -13.10
N MET A 102 -4.30 -8.62 -12.09
CA MET A 102 -2.86 -8.40 -11.87
C MET A 102 -2.07 -9.71 -11.78
N VAL A 103 -2.54 -10.67 -10.98
CA VAL A 103 -1.91 -11.99 -10.79
C VAL A 103 -1.97 -12.84 -12.06
N THR A 104 -3.09 -12.82 -12.80
CA THR A 104 -3.26 -13.63 -14.01
C THR A 104 -2.42 -13.11 -15.17
N ASP A 105 -2.35 -11.79 -15.32
CA ASP A 105 -1.73 -11.15 -16.49
C ASP A 105 -0.22 -10.90 -16.31
N THR A 106 0.30 -11.07 -15.09
CA THR A 106 1.74 -10.93 -14.85
C THR A 106 2.49 -12.17 -15.35
N PRO A 107 3.44 -12.03 -16.30
CA PRO A 107 4.24 -13.16 -16.75
C PRO A 107 5.05 -13.78 -15.62
N GLN A 108 5.23 -15.10 -15.63
CA GLN A 108 5.95 -15.81 -14.57
C GLN A 108 7.37 -15.27 -14.34
N ASN A 109 8.05 -14.82 -15.40
CA ASN A 109 9.41 -14.25 -15.30
C ASN A 109 9.45 -12.84 -14.68
N MET A 110 8.30 -12.22 -14.41
CA MET A 110 8.17 -10.92 -13.76
C MET A 110 7.68 -11.03 -12.31
N VAL A 111 7.27 -12.21 -11.85
CA VAL A 111 6.74 -12.42 -10.48
C VAL A 111 7.75 -11.99 -9.40
N ASP A 112 9.03 -12.32 -9.62
CA ASP A 112 10.14 -11.98 -8.72
C ASP A 112 10.99 -10.80 -9.25
N ALA A 113 10.61 -10.22 -10.38
CA ALA A 113 11.28 -9.03 -10.90
C ALA A 113 10.84 -7.80 -10.09
N HIS A 114 11.78 -6.89 -9.83
CA HIS A 114 11.50 -5.69 -9.04
C HIS A 114 12.29 -4.48 -9.56
N VAL A 115 11.77 -3.29 -9.31
CA VAL A 115 12.51 -2.03 -9.44
C VAL A 115 13.42 -1.88 -8.22
N GLU A 116 14.58 -1.22 -8.38
CA GLU A 116 15.51 -0.99 -7.28
C GLU A 116 14.80 -0.35 -6.07
N ASP A 117 15.04 -0.90 -4.87
CA ASP A 117 14.41 -0.51 -3.59
C ASP A 117 12.88 -0.68 -3.48
N GLU A 118 12.22 -1.27 -4.47
CA GLU A 118 10.79 -1.60 -4.46
C GLU A 118 10.55 -3.12 -4.40
N TRP A 119 9.34 -3.52 -4.03
CA TRP A 119 8.97 -4.93 -3.91
C TRP A 119 8.55 -5.55 -5.25
N SER A 120 8.90 -6.83 -5.43
CA SER A 120 8.34 -7.68 -6.48
C SER A 120 6.84 -7.98 -6.25
N LEU A 121 6.17 -8.59 -7.23
CA LEU A 121 4.78 -9.04 -7.06
C LEU A 121 4.68 -10.09 -5.95
N ALA A 122 5.62 -11.04 -5.90
CA ALA A 122 5.67 -12.06 -4.85
C ALA A 122 5.80 -11.43 -3.45
N GLU A 123 6.72 -10.48 -3.27
CA GLU A 123 6.90 -9.77 -2.00
C GLU A 123 5.68 -8.93 -1.62
N THR A 124 5.08 -8.25 -2.59
CA THR A 124 3.85 -7.47 -2.40
C THR A 124 2.70 -8.35 -1.91
N LEU A 125 2.48 -9.51 -2.51
CA LEU A 125 1.42 -10.44 -2.08
C LEU A 125 1.68 -10.99 -0.67
N ARG A 126 2.96 -11.24 -0.32
CA ARG A 126 3.35 -11.64 1.04
C ARG A 126 3.11 -10.51 2.05
N HIS A 127 3.32 -9.26 1.66
CA HIS A 127 2.98 -8.13 2.51
C HIS A 127 1.46 -8.02 2.73
N LEU A 128 0.65 -8.24 1.71
CA LEU A 128 -0.82 -8.23 1.86
C LEU A 128 -1.35 -9.37 2.74
N ILE A 129 -0.64 -10.50 2.81
CA ILE A 129 -0.89 -11.54 3.82
C ILE A 129 -0.66 -10.99 5.22
N LEU A 130 0.46 -10.30 5.46
CA LEU A 130 0.74 -9.63 6.73
C LEU A 130 -0.33 -8.60 7.08
N ALA A 131 -0.73 -7.74 6.13
CA ALA A 131 -1.75 -6.71 6.34
C ALA A 131 -3.09 -7.34 6.78
N SER A 132 -3.52 -8.41 6.10
CA SER A 132 -4.71 -9.17 6.47
C SER A 132 -4.58 -9.83 7.85
N ASP A 133 -3.43 -10.41 8.16
CA ASP A 133 -3.14 -11.00 9.47
C ASP A 133 -3.19 -9.96 10.59
N ALA A 134 -2.60 -8.78 10.38
CA ALA A 134 -2.58 -7.71 11.35
C ALA A 134 -3.99 -7.15 11.59
N TRP A 135 -4.69 -6.75 10.55
CA TRP A 135 -5.92 -5.99 10.71
C TRP A 135 -7.14 -6.86 10.96
N LEU A 136 -7.29 -7.98 10.24
CA LEU A 136 -8.40 -8.90 10.47
C LEU A 136 -8.10 -9.84 11.64
N ARG A 137 -7.02 -10.61 11.57
CA ARG A 137 -6.80 -11.73 12.50
C ARG A 137 -6.34 -11.26 13.88
N LYS A 138 -5.43 -10.30 13.96
CA LYS A 138 -4.99 -9.71 15.23
C LYS A 138 -5.96 -8.64 15.71
N GLY A 139 -6.28 -7.66 14.87
CA GLY A 139 -7.14 -6.52 15.24
C GLY A 139 -8.58 -6.92 15.51
N VAL A 140 -9.28 -7.44 14.48
CA VAL A 140 -10.72 -7.73 14.57
C VAL A 140 -11.01 -9.01 15.35
N LEU A 141 -10.35 -10.13 14.99
CA LEU A 141 -10.61 -11.48 15.53
C LEU A 141 -9.82 -11.80 16.81
N ARG A 142 -8.80 -11.01 17.15
CA ARG A 142 -8.00 -11.12 18.39
C ARG A 142 -7.37 -12.51 18.58
N LEU A 143 -6.84 -13.09 17.51
CA LEU A 143 -6.15 -14.38 17.57
C LEU A 143 -4.76 -14.22 18.21
N ASP A 144 -4.36 -15.19 19.06
CA ASP A 144 -3.07 -15.17 19.76
C ASP A 144 -1.86 -15.30 18.82
N ARG A 145 -2.00 -16.10 17.75
CA ARG A 145 -0.98 -16.31 16.70
C ARG A 145 -1.55 -15.89 15.35
N PRO A 146 -1.63 -14.57 15.09
CA PRO A 146 -2.36 -14.07 13.93
C PRO A 146 -1.57 -14.24 12.64
N PHE A 147 -0.24 -14.08 12.69
CA PHE A 147 0.64 -14.02 11.53
C PHE A 147 0.97 -15.39 10.94
N HIS A 148 0.93 -15.47 9.61
CA HIS A 148 1.41 -16.60 8.83
C HIS A 148 2.90 -16.45 8.50
N GLU A 149 3.63 -17.56 8.47
CA GLU A 149 5.08 -17.56 8.20
C GLU A 149 5.48 -17.09 6.80
N ILE A 150 4.52 -17.09 5.86
CA ILE A 150 4.71 -16.64 4.48
C ILE A 150 4.63 -15.11 4.38
N GLY A 151 4.05 -14.44 5.38
CA GLY A 151 3.96 -12.98 5.41
C GLY A 151 5.32 -12.32 5.25
N LEU A 152 5.31 -11.08 4.78
CA LEU A 152 6.51 -10.23 4.66
C LEU A 152 6.30 -8.93 5.44
N ALA A 153 7.13 -8.73 6.47
CA ALA A 153 7.14 -7.50 7.24
C ALA A 153 7.65 -6.31 6.40
N PHE A 154 7.23 -5.10 6.75
CA PHE A 154 7.66 -3.88 6.08
C PHE A 154 9.16 -3.59 6.30
N THR A 155 9.76 -2.82 5.40
CA THR A 155 11.15 -2.39 5.52
C THR A 155 11.37 -1.62 6.82
N GLY A 156 12.37 -2.01 7.61
CA GLY A 156 12.64 -1.39 8.92
C GLY A 156 11.88 -2.03 10.09
N ALA A 157 11.08 -3.07 9.87
CA ALA A 157 10.28 -3.71 10.92
C ALA A 157 11.15 -4.22 12.09
N LYS A 158 12.29 -4.86 11.79
CA LYS A 158 13.20 -5.37 12.82
C LYS A 158 13.80 -4.24 13.66
N GLU A 159 14.22 -3.16 13.01
CA GLU A 159 14.76 -1.96 13.65
C GLU A 159 13.70 -1.26 14.52
N ALA A 160 12.43 -1.33 14.11
CA ALA A 160 11.27 -0.87 14.88
C ALA A 160 10.86 -1.83 16.02
N GLY A 161 11.59 -2.93 16.24
CA GLY A 161 11.31 -3.90 17.30
C GLY A 161 10.18 -4.88 17.01
N PHE A 162 9.80 -5.03 15.74
CA PHE A 162 8.79 -6.01 15.33
C PHE A 162 9.31 -7.45 15.51
N ASP A 163 8.46 -8.32 16.06
CA ASP A 163 8.80 -9.73 16.25
C ASP A 163 8.78 -10.47 14.90
N MET A 164 9.97 -10.78 14.41
CA MET A 164 10.17 -11.48 13.14
C MET A 164 10.06 -13.02 13.28
N SER A 165 9.91 -13.55 14.49
CA SER A 165 9.96 -15.00 14.74
C SER A 165 8.82 -15.79 14.10
N ALA A 166 7.74 -15.11 13.71
CA ALA A 166 6.63 -15.71 13.01
C ALA A 166 6.93 -15.99 11.53
N PHE A 167 7.94 -15.35 10.91
CA PHE A 167 8.20 -15.42 9.48
C PHE A 167 9.31 -16.41 9.12
N ARG A 168 9.12 -17.09 7.99
CA ARG A 168 10.08 -18.06 7.47
C ARG A 168 11.29 -17.36 6.85
N ASP A 169 12.49 -17.90 7.09
CA ASP A 169 13.75 -17.38 6.52
C ASP A 169 13.90 -17.67 5.01
N GLY A 170 13.30 -18.76 4.51
CA GLY A 170 13.38 -19.17 3.11
C GLY A 170 12.38 -18.46 2.20
N VAL A 171 12.69 -18.36 0.90
CA VAL A 171 11.79 -17.79 -0.10
C VAL A 171 10.66 -18.80 -0.39
N PRO A 172 9.40 -18.48 -0.06
CA PRO A 172 8.28 -19.36 -0.39
C PRO A 172 8.06 -19.41 -1.89
N THR A 173 7.55 -20.52 -2.40
CA THR A 173 7.15 -20.63 -3.81
C THR A 173 5.96 -19.73 -4.11
N TYR A 174 5.81 -19.34 -5.38
CA TYR A 174 4.68 -18.50 -5.78
C TYR A 174 3.32 -19.17 -5.51
N GLU A 175 3.23 -20.49 -5.66
CA GLU A 175 2.04 -21.28 -5.35
C GLU A 175 1.69 -21.23 -3.85
N GLU A 176 2.68 -21.42 -2.96
CA GLU A 176 2.48 -21.28 -1.51
C GLU A 176 1.97 -19.87 -1.15
N ILE A 177 2.48 -18.82 -1.80
CA ILE A 177 2.03 -17.44 -1.57
C ILE A 177 0.56 -17.29 -1.99
N LEU A 178 0.19 -17.79 -3.17
CA LEU A 178 -1.19 -17.71 -3.68
C LEU A 178 -2.17 -18.49 -2.81
N ASP A 179 -1.80 -19.67 -2.31
CA ASP A 179 -2.63 -20.48 -1.42
C ASP A 179 -2.94 -19.76 -0.11
N VAL A 180 -1.93 -19.20 0.54
CA VAL A 180 -2.13 -18.43 1.79
C VAL A 180 -2.92 -17.15 1.51
N ARG A 181 -2.62 -16.46 0.41
CA ARG A 181 -3.35 -15.25 0.02
C ARG A 181 -4.83 -15.55 -0.23
N ALA A 182 -5.16 -16.66 -0.90
CA ALA A 182 -6.53 -17.11 -1.11
C ALA A 182 -7.25 -17.42 0.21
N ASP A 183 -6.54 -18.04 1.18
CA ASP A 183 -7.05 -18.26 2.53
C ASP A 183 -7.38 -16.95 3.26
N ARG A 184 -6.48 -15.95 3.21
CA ARG A 184 -6.74 -14.62 3.79
C ARG A 184 -7.91 -13.92 3.12
N GLN A 185 -7.96 -13.96 1.79
CA GLN A 185 -9.05 -13.35 1.05
C GLN A 185 -10.41 -13.99 1.37
N ARG A 186 -10.44 -15.31 1.58
CA ARG A 186 -11.65 -16.02 2.00
C ARG A 186 -12.11 -15.56 3.40
N GLN A 187 -11.18 -15.45 4.36
CA GLN A 187 -11.53 -14.99 5.72
C GLN A 187 -12.10 -13.56 5.74
N VAL A 188 -11.54 -12.63 4.95
CA VAL A 188 -12.11 -11.27 4.81
C VAL A 188 -13.51 -11.33 4.19
N THR A 189 -13.70 -12.16 3.16
CA THR A 189 -15.00 -12.35 2.49
C THR A 189 -16.06 -12.89 3.45
N GLU A 190 -15.72 -13.93 4.24
CA GLU A 190 -16.60 -14.55 5.22
C GLU A 190 -16.96 -13.57 6.35
N PHE A 191 -15.99 -12.79 6.83
CA PHE A 191 -16.23 -11.75 7.82
C PHE A 191 -17.24 -10.70 7.29
N LEU A 192 -16.97 -10.15 6.11
CA LEU A 192 -17.81 -9.12 5.49
C LEU A 192 -19.23 -9.60 5.15
N ALA A 193 -19.43 -10.88 4.87
CA ALA A 193 -20.74 -11.47 4.61
C ALA A 193 -21.68 -11.39 5.84
N THR A 194 -21.12 -11.33 7.05
CA THR A 194 -21.87 -11.28 8.32
C THR A 194 -21.78 -9.94 9.03
N ALA A 195 -20.92 -9.03 8.56
CA ALA A 195 -20.70 -7.75 9.20
C ALA A 195 -21.97 -6.89 9.25
N THR A 196 -22.24 -6.31 10.42
CA THR A 196 -23.35 -5.38 10.65
C THR A 196 -22.81 -4.00 11.00
N PRO A 197 -23.59 -2.91 10.86
CA PRO A 197 -23.14 -1.59 11.28
C PRO A 197 -22.65 -1.55 12.73
N ALA A 198 -23.38 -2.22 13.64
CA ALA A 198 -23.00 -2.30 15.04
C ALA A 198 -21.64 -2.97 15.25
N VAL A 199 -21.34 -4.05 14.52
CA VAL A 199 -20.03 -4.71 14.57
C VAL A 199 -18.93 -3.79 14.04
N LEU A 200 -19.20 -3.03 12.96
CA LEU A 200 -18.22 -2.11 12.38
C LEU A 200 -17.87 -0.96 13.32
N ASP A 201 -18.78 -0.54 14.19
CA ASP A 201 -18.57 0.55 15.14
C ASP A 201 -17.83 0.10 16.42
N GLU A 202 -17.59 -1.20 16.61
CA GLU A 202 -16.89 -1.69 17.80
C GLU A 202 -15.41 -1.28 17.79
N GLU A 203 -14.91 -0.78 18.92
CA GLU A 203 -13.50 -0.43 19.09
C GLU A 203 -12.58 -1.67 19.18
N ARG A 204 -11.36 -1.48 18.71
CA ARG A 204 -10.24 -2.44 18.72
C ARG A 204 -8.97 -1.72 19.15
N SER A 205 -8.02 -2.48 19.66
CA SER A 205 -6.66 -1.99 19.87
C SER A 205 -5.92 -1.95 18.53
N ASN A 206 -5.04 -0.97 18.36
CA ASN A 206 -4.14 -0.92 17.20
C ASN A 206 -3.30 -2.22 17.16
N PRO A 207 -3.37 -3.03 16.08
CA PRO A 207 -2.61 -4.28 15.99
C PRO A 207 -1.10 -4.07 15.98
N TRP A 208 -0.61 -2.85 15.73
CA TRP A 208 0.81 -2.50 15.78
C TRP A 208 1.24 -1.96 17.16
N GLY A 209 0.32 -1.86 18.11
CA GLY A 209 0.56 -1.21 19.40
C GLY A 209 0.43 0.31 19.33
N GLY A 210 0.71 0.98 20.44
CA GLY A 210 0.50 2.42 20.60
C GLY A 210 -0.90 2.78 21.10
N ASP A 211 -0.97 3.87 21.88
CA ASP A 211 -2.21 4.41 22.49
C ASP A 211 -2.69 5.68 21.79
N ASP A 212 -2.05 6.07 20.68
CA ASP A 212 -2.32 7.29 19.92
C ASP A 212 -3.58 7.17 19.03
N TRP A 213 -3.99 5.95 18.70
CA TRP A 213 -5.19 5.68 17.92
C TRP A 213 -5.91 4.39 18.36
N THR A 214 -7.22 4.48 18.55
CA THR A 214 -8.11 3.34 18.84
C THR A 214 -9.01 3.10 17.61
N PRO A 215 -8.66 2.16 16.71
CA PRO A 215 -9.46 1.87 15.53
C PRO A 215 -10.81 1.23 15.87
N THR A 216 -11.82 1.45 15.05
CA THR A 216 -13.01 0.59 15.00
C THR A 216 -12.75 -0.65 14.13
N VAL A 217 -13.59 -1.67 14.23
CA VAL A 217 -13.59 -2.80 13.29
C VAL A 217 -13.73 -2.33 11.85
N GLY A 218 -14.58 -1.34 11.60
CA GLY A 218 -14.71 -0.71 10.29
C GLY A 218 -13.42 -0.05 9.83
N ASP A 219 -12.66 0.58 10.73
CA ASP A 219 -11.34 1.14 10.38
C ASP A 219 -10.37 0.03 10.00
N CYS A 220 -10.31 -1.07 10.76
CA CYS A 220 -9.45 -2.20 10.41
C CYS A 220 -9.74 -2.74 9.00
N VAL A 221 -11.02 -2.86 8.61
CA VAL A 221 -11.39 -3.30 7.25
C VAL A 221 -11.01 -2.27 6.19
N ARG A 222 -11.21 -0.98 6.48
CA ARG A 222 -10.82 0.10 5.55
C ARG A 222 -9.31 0.13 5.34
N VAL A 223 -8.51 -0.11 6.39
CA VAL A 223 -7.05 -0.24 6.22
C VAL A 223 -6.70 -1.43 5.34
N ILE A 224 -7.37 -2.59 5.48
CA ILE A 224 -7.15 -3.72 4.54
C ILE A 224 -7.43 -3.29 3.10
N LEU A 225 -8.56 -2.61 2.84
CA LEU A 225 -8.89 -2.13 1.48
C LEU A 225 -7.85 -1.12 0.96
N GLU A 226 -7.41 -0.22 1.82
CA GLU A 226 -6.43 0.81 1.53
C GLU A 226 -5.06 0.20 1.17
N GLU A 227 -4.57 -0.76 1.95
CA GLU A 227 -3.36 -1.55 1.67
C GLU A 227 -3.46 -2.25 0.31
N GLU A 228 -4.59 -2.90 0.06
CA GLU A 228 -4.83 -3.63 -1.19
C GLU A 228 -4.77 -2.73 -2.42
N TRP A 229 -5.36 -1.52 -2.37
CA TRP A 229 -5.31 -0.57 -3.49
C TRP A 229 -3.96 0.14 -3.62
N ALA A 230 -3.33 0.52 -2.51
CA ALA A 230 -2.02 1.16 -2.53
C ALA A 230 -0.98 0.23 -3.15
N HIS A 231 -0.94 -1.03 -2.72
CA HIS A 231 -0.01 -2.01 -3.24
C HIS A 231 -0.31 -2.44 -4.67
N LEU A 232 -1.57 -2.44 -5.08
CA LEU A 232 -1.92 -2.68 -6.49
C LEU A 232 -1.36 -1.57 -7.38
N ARG A 233 -1.47 -0.32 -6.94
CA ARG A 233 -0.91 0.83 -7.66
C ARG A 233 0.62 0.76 -7.75
N TYR A 234 1.30 0.44 -6.66
CA TYR A 234 2.77 0.31 -6.66
C TYR A 234 3.23 -0.78 -7.61
N ILE A 235 2.64 -1.97 -7.53
CA ILE A 235 3.10 -3.08 -8.37
C ILE A 235 2.74 -2.86 -9.85
N GLU A 236 1.63 -2.19 -10.16
CA GLU A 236 1.30 -1.83 -11.54
C GLU A 236 2.31 -0.83 -12.12
N ARG A 237 2.67 0.22 -11.37
CA ARG A 237 3.73 1.18 -11.72
C ARG A 237 5.04 0.44 -12.02
N ASP A 238 5.46 -0.43 -11.11
CA ASP A 238 6.77 -1.10 -11.19
C ASP A 238 6.82 -2.10 -12.35
N LEU A 239 5.76 -2.88 -12.55
CA LEU A 239 5.69 -3.83 -13.66
C LEU A 239 5.67 -3.11 -15.01
N ILE A 240 5.00 -1.96 -15.13
CA ILE A 240 5.05 -1.13 -16.35
C ILE A 240 6.48 -0.65 -16.62
N GLN A 241 7.19 -0.19 -15.59
CA GLN A 241 8.58 0.22 -15.70
C GLN A 241 9.51 -0.94 -16.11
N LEU A 242 9.20 -2.17 -15.68
CA LEU A 242 9.89 -3.39 -16.08
C LEU A 242 9.49 -3.91 -17.47
N GLY A 243 8.55 -3.24 -18.17
CA GLY A 243 8.16 -3.54 -19.54
C GLY A 243 6.90 -4.39 -19.70
N ARG A 244 6.07 -4.53 -18.65
CA ARG A 244 4.72 -5.10 -18.79
C ARG A 244 3.83 -4.12 -19.57
N PRO A 245 3.14 -4.54 -20.65
CA PRO A 245 2.23 -3.67 -21.36
C PRO A 245 1.10 -3.19 -20.45
N SER A 246 0.69 -1.93 -20.59
CA SER A 246 -0.38 -1.35 -19.80
C SER A 246 -1.73 -1.98 -20.14
N SER A 247 -2.53 -2.25 -19.11
CA SER A 247 -3.92 -2.73 -19.20
C SER A 247 -4.86 -1.76 -19.95
N THR A 248 -4.42 -0.52 -20.19
CA THR A 248 -5.22 0.56 -20.80
C THR A 248 -4.82 0.91 -22.23
N GLU A 249 -3.84 0.23 -22.85
CA GLU A 249 -3.58 0.42 -24.28
C GLU A 249 -4.46 -0.49 -25.14
N PRO A 250 -5.38 0.06 -25.96
CA PRO A 250 -5.97 -0.70 -27.04
C PRO A 250 -4.86 -0.99 -28.06
N GLY A 251 -4.56 -2.27 -28.28
CA GLY A 251 -3.49 -2.72 -29.16
C GLY A 251 -3.50 -1.98 -30.50
N SER A 252 -2.36 -1.37 -30.83
CA SER A 252 -2.13 -0.86 -32.18
C SER A 252 -2.17 -2.04 -33.16
N PRO A 253 -2.93 -1.98 -34.26
CA PRO A 253 -2.92 -3.03 -35.26
C PRO A 253 -1.55 -3.04 -35.92
N SER A 254 -0.91 -4.21 -35.92
CA SER A 254 0.29 -4.47 -36.70
C SER A 254 0.05 -4.11 -38.16
N SER A 255 0.87 -3.20 -38.69
CA SER A 255 1.00 -2.94 -40.12
C SER A 255 2.07 -3.84 -40.73
#